data_AF-A0A536WEY9-F1
#
_entry.id   AF-A0A536WEY9-F1
#
_cell.length_a   1.000
_cell.length_b   1.000
_cell.length_c   1.000
_cell.angle_alpha   90.00
_cell.angle_beta   90.00
_cell.angle_gamma   90.00
#
_symmetry.space_group_name_H-M   'P 1'
#
loop_
_entity.id
_entity.type
_entity.pdbx_description
1 polymer ?
#
loop_
_entity_poly.entity_id
_entity_poly.type
_entity_poly.pdbx_seq_one_letter_code
_entity_poly.pdbx_strand_id
1 'polypeptide(L)'
;MDNDAATTLVERIDALLPQTQCRRCGYDGCRPYAHAIARGSATINQCPPGGDDTVAALSKLLGVPLLPLDRARGESGPLLGARIDETACIGCALCIAACPVDAIVGAAKLMHTVLAERCTGCELC
;
A
#
# COMPACT_ATOMS: atom_id res chain seq x y z
N MET A 1 24.63 -4.30 -16.92
CA MET A 1 23.45 -5.19 -16.86
C MET A 1 22.30 -4.34 -17.34
N ASP A 2 22.22 -4.28 -18.66
CA ASP A 2 21.38 -3.37 -19.42
C ASP A 2 19.98 -3.98 -19.50
N ASN A 3 18.95 -3.25 -19.06
CA ASN A 3 17.62 -3.31 -19.69
C ASN A 3 16.73 -2.12 -19.26
N ASP A 4 17.09 -0.91 -19.67
CA ASP A 4 16.21 0.27 -19.66
C ASP A 4 15.27 0.29 -20.89
N ALA A 5 14.78 -0.88 -21.33
CA ALA A 5 14.00 -1.03 -22.55
C ALA A 5 12.76 -1.89 -22.30
N ALA A 6 11.59 -1.25 -22.39
CA ALA A 6 10.22 -1.74 -22.19
C ALA A 6 9.80 -1.95 -20.73
N THR A 7 9.39 -0.86 -20.06
CA THR A 7 8.60 -0.94 -18.82
C THR A 7 7.37 -1.81 -19.06
N THR A 8 7.25 -2.92 -18.34
CA THR A 8 6.16 -3.88 -18.51
C THR A 8 4.82 -3.26 -18.12
N LEU A 9 3.71 -3.82 -18.61
CA LEU A 9 2.38 -3.35 -18.20
C LEU A 9 2.20 -3.42 -16.67
N VAL A 10 2.74 -4.45 -16.03
CA VAL A 10 2.69 -4.62 -14.57
C VAL A 10 3.42 -3.48 -13.88
N GLU A 11 4.63 -3.12 -14.32
CA GLU A 11 5.40 -2.01 -13.76
C GLU A 11 4.68 -0.66 -13.90
N ARG A 12 4.02 -0.43 -15.05
CA ARG A 12 3.22 0.78 -15.28
C ARG A 12 2.00 0.84 -14.35
N ILE A 13 1.35 -0.29 -14.09
CA ILE A 13 0.24 -0.36 -13.13
C ILE A 13 0.75 -0.16 -11.70
N ASP A 14 1.80 -0.88 -11.30
CA ASP A 14 2.41 -0.81 -9.96
C ASP A 14 2.81 0.63 -9.61
N ALA A 15 3.38 1.38 -10.57
CA ALA A 15 3.75 2.78 -10.41
C ALA A 15 2.56 3.74 -10.17
N LEU A 16 1.33 3.36 -10.53
CA LEU A 16 0.12 4.15 -10.29
C LEU A 16 -0.56 3.81 -8.95
N LEU A 17 -0.15 2.72 -8.31
CA LEU A 17 -0.68 2.32 -7.01
C LEU A 17 0.01 3.12 -5.89
N PRO A 18 -0.65 3.34 -4.75
CA PRO A 18 -0.15 4.22 -3.69
C PRO A 18 1.02 3.63 -2.87
N GLN A 19 1.46 2.40 -3.17
CA GLN A 19 2.59 1.73 -2.53
C GLN A 19 2.52 1.64 -0.99
N THR A 20 1.30 1.60 -0.43
CA THR A 20 1.10 1.59 1.03
C THR A 20 1.36 0.25 1.69
N GLN A 21 1.28 -0.86 0.93
CA GLN A 21 1.32 -2.23 1.44
C GLN A 21 0.23 -2.55 2.49
N CYS A 22 -0.91 -1.85 2.44
CA CYS A 22 -2.01 -2.00 3.40
C CYS A 22 -2.85 -3.28 3.24
N ARG A 23 -2.77 -3.96 2.09
CA ARG A 23 -3.52 -5.19 1.76
C ARG A 23 -5.06 -5.09 1.74
N ARG A 24 -5.63 -3.87 1.79
CA ARG A 24 -7.10 -3.65 1.77
C ARG A 24 -7.81 -4.17 0.52
N CYS A 25 -7.10 -4.23 -0.61
CA CYS A 25 -7.61 -4.82 -1.85
C CYS A 25 -7.70 -6.36 -1.81
N GLY A 26 -7.19 -7.01 -0.75
CA GLY A 26 -7.15 -8.47 -0.61
C GLY A 26 -5.91 -9.13 -1.21
N TYR A 27 -4.92 -8.33 -1.65
CA TYR A 27 -3.63 -8.80 -2.14
C TYR A 27 -2.51 -8.45 -1.15
N ASP A 28 -1.42 -9.20 -1.15
CA ASP A 28 -0.28 -9.03 -0.22
C ASP A 28 0.48 -7.70 -0.38
N GLY A 29 0.21 -6.95 -1.45
CA GLY A 29 0.81 -5.64 -1.70
C GLY A 29 0.36 -5.06 -3.03
N CYS A 30 0.95 -3.91 -3.39
CA CYS A 30 0.61 -3.23 -4.64
C CYS A 30 1.00 -4.04 -5.88
N ARG A 31 2.21 -4.62 -5.92
CA ARG A 31 2.68 -5.40 -7.07
C ARG A 31 1.85 -6.66 -7.38
N PRO A 32 1.45 -7.49 -6.39
CA PRO A 32 0.53 -8.60 -6.65
C PRO A 32 -0.83 -8.14 -7.21
N TYR A 33 -1.36 -7.01 -6.72
CA TYR A 33 -2.58 -6.42 -7.27
C TYR A 33 -2.36 -5.93 -8.72
N ALA A 34 -1.22 -5.30 -9.01
CA ALA A 34 -0.85 -4.89 -10.36
C ALA A 34 -0.78 -6.09 -11.34
N HIS A 35 -0.20 -7.21 -10.91
CA HIS A 35 -0.22 -8.46 -11.68
C HIS A 35 -1.64 -8.99 -11.91
N ALA A 36 -2.54 -8.87 -10.93
CA ALA A 36 -3.91 -9.32 -11.07
C ALA A 36 -4.70 -8.46 -12.05
N ILE A 37 -4.52 -7.13 -12.01
CA ILE A 37 -5.10 -6.20 -13.00
C ILE A 37 -4.55 -6.50 -14.40
N ALA A 38 -3.24 -6.64 -14.56
CA ALA A 38 -2.60 -6.90 -15.85
C ALA A 38 -3.09 -8.20 -16.52
N ARG A 39 -3.50 -9.19 -15.71
CA ARG A 39 -4.05 -10.48 -16.17
C ARG A 39 -5.57 -10.48 -16.32
N GLY A 40 -6.25 -9.37 -15.99
CA GLY A 40 -7.70 -9.28 -16.00
C GLY A 40 -8.40 -10.09 -14.90
N SER A 41 -7.67 -10.56 -13.88
CA SER A 41 -8.23 -11.33 -12.76
C SER A 41 -8.68 -10.45 -11.58
N ALA A 42 -8.49 -9.13 -11.67
CA ALA A 42 -8.95 -8.15 -10.69
C ALA A 42 -9.47 -6.90 -11.40
N THR A 43 -10.40 -6.19 -10.76
CA THR A 43 -10.91 -4.90 -11.25
C THR A 43 -10.02 -3.76 -10.78
N ILE A 44 -10.03 -2.64 -11.50
CA ILE A 44 -9.17 -1.46 -11.25
C ILE A 44 -9.61 -0.61 -10.04
N ASN A 45 -10.76 -0.91 -9.44
CA ASN A 45 -11.43 -0.09 -8.44
C ASN A 45 -11.33 -0.63 -7.00
N GLN A 46 -10.39 -1.53 -6.72
CA GLN A 46 -10.32 -2.24 -5.43
C GLN A 46 -9.31 -1.65 -4.44
N CYS A 47 -8.72 -0.47 -4.74
CA CYS A 47 -7.69 0.15 -3.91
C CYS A 47 -8.21 1.40 -3.16
N PRO A 48 -8.78 1.25 -1.94
CA PRO A 48 -9.28 2.38 -1.15
C PRO A 48 -8.24 3.49 -0.92
N PRO A 49 -6.97 3.20 -0.56
CA PRO A 49 -5.98 4.25 -0.35
C PRO A 49 -5.61 5.01 -1.63
N GLY A 50 -5.76 4.40 -2.80
CA GLY A 50 -5.56 5.08 -4.09
C GLY A 50 -6.76 5.93 -4.51
N GLY A 51 -7.95 5.61 -3.99
CA GLY A 51 -9.17 6.35 -4.25
C GLY A 51 -9.55 6.41 -5.74
N ASP A 52 -10.47 7.31 -6.06
CA ASP A 52 -10.96 7.50 -7.44
C ASP A 52 -9.85 7.95 -8.40
N ASP A 53 -8.82 8.65 -7.92
CA ASP A 53 -7.68 9.10 -8.72
C ASP A 53 -6.87 7.93 -9.28
N THR A 54 -6.55 6.93 -8.45
CA THR A 54 -5.89 5.71 -8.93
C THR A 54 -6.78 4.96 -9.92
N VAL A 55 -8.10 4.88 -9.69
CA VAL A 55 -9.01 4.22 -10.63
C VAL A 55 -9.03 4.92 -11.98
N ALA A 56 -9.10 6.26 -11.99
CA ALA A 56 -9.06 7.06 -13.21
C ALA A 56 -7.73 6.89 -13.97
N ALA A 57 -6.60 6.88 -13.26
CA ALA A 57 -5.29 6.66 -13.85
C ALA A 57 -5.17 5.27 -14.49
N LEU A 58 -5.65 4.23 -13.80
CA LEU A 58 -5.66 2.85 -14.31
C LEU A 58 -6.61 2.67 -15.50
N SER A 59 -7.81 3.25 -15.44
CA SER A 59 -8.77 3.26 -16.54
C SER A 59 -8.14 3.86 -17.81
N LYS A 60 -7.47 5.01 -17.69
CA LYS A 60 -6.75 5.65 -18.79
C LYS A 60 -5.58 4.81 -19.30
N LEU A 61 -4.81 4.19 -18.40
CA LEU A 61 -3.66 3.34 -18.75
C LEU A 61 -4.07 2.11 -19.56
N LEU A 62 -5.18 1.48 -19.18
CA LEU A 62 -5.64 0.20 -19.72
C LEU A 62 -6.68 0.34 -20.83
N GLY A 63 -7.24 1.54 -21.04
CA GLY A 63 -8.31 1.78 -22.01
C GLY A 63 -9.63 1.09 -21.64
N VAL A 64 -9.91 0.94 -20.34
CA VAL A 64 -11.14 0.30 -19.83
C VAL A 64 -12.10 1.32 -19.22
N PRO A 65 -13.41 1.04 -19.16
CA PRO A 65 -14.38 1.96 -18.55
C PRO A 65 -14.01 2.34 -17.11
N LEU A 66 -14.27 3.61 -16.76
CA LEU A 66 -14.14 4.08 -15.38
C LEU A 66 -15.16 3.36 -14.50
N LEU A 67 -14.72 2.89 -13.34
CA LEU A 67 -15.57 2.26 -12.33
C LEU A 67 -15.56 3.12 -11.05
N PRO A 68 -16.66 3.17 -10.29
CA PRO A 68 -16.64 3.77 -8.96
C PRO A 68 -15.77 2.93 -8.03
N LEU A 69 -15.10 3.55 -7.04
CA LEU A 69 -14.35 2.83 -6.01
C LEU A 69 -15.21 1.75 -5.33
N ASP A 70 -14.65 0.54 -5.18
CA ASP A 70 -15.28 -0.55 -4.45
C ASP A 70 -15.26 -0.28 -2.94
N ARG A 71 -16.35 0.33 -2.46
CA ARG A 71 -16.58 0.67 -1.06
C ARG A 71 -16.62 -0.55 -0.14
N ALA A 72 -16.81 -1.78 -0.65
CA ALA A 72 -16.72 -2.98 0.16
C ALA A 72 -15.28 -3.28 0.65
N ARG A 73 -14.26 -2.66 0.04
CA ARG A 73 -12.86 -2.75 0.46
C ARG A 73 -12.44 -1.64 1.42
N GLY A 74 -13.32 -0.68 1.67
CA GLY A 74 -13.09 0.45 2.56
C GLY A 74 -13.26 1.80 1.86
N GLU A 75 -13.19 2.84 2.68
CA GLU A 75 -13.30 4.22 2.24
C GLU A 75 -11.95 4.78 1.79
N SER A 76 -11.99 5.75 0.87
CA SER A 76 -10.81 6.57 0.55
C SER A 76 -10.64 7.66 1.61
N GLY A 77 -9.40 8.00 1.92
CA GLY A 77 -9.07 8.99 2.94
C GLY A 77 -7.57 9.26 3.03
N PRO A 78 -7.16 10.26 3.84
CA PRO A 78 -5.75 10.57 4.02
C PRO A 78 -5.01 9.40 4.67
N LEU A 79 -3.77 9.16 4.23
CA LEU A 79 -2.88 8.19 4.86
C LEU A 79 -2.41 8.75 6.20
N LEU A 80 -2.67 8.02 7.28
CA LEU A 80 -2.31 8.42 8.63
C LEU A 80 -1.03 7.70 9.07
N GLY A 81 0.01 8.48 9.39
CA GLY A 81 1.25 7.93 9.93
C GLY A 81 1.09 7.44 11.37
N ALA A 82 1.67 6.29 11.68
CA ALA A 82 1.68 5.75 13.04
C ALA A 82 2.65 6.53 13.94
N ARG A 83 2.32 6.63 15.22
CA ARG A 83 3.20 7.18 16.26
C ARG A 83 3.16 6.27 17.48
N ILE A 84 4.31 6.05 18.11
CA ILE A 84 4.39 5.31 19.36
C ILE A 84 4.31 6.31 20.51
N ASP A 85 3.46 6.02 21.49
CA ASP A 85 3.49 6.69 22.79
C ASP A 85 4.65 6.09 23.60
N GLU A 86 5.69 6.89 23.79
CA GLU A 86 6.92 6.50 24.46
C GLU A 86 6.69 6.13 25.94
N THR A 87 5.65 6.68 26.57
CA THR A 87 5.33 6.42 27.98
C THR A 87 4.54 5.13 28.20
N ALA A 88 3.80 4.70 27.18
CA ALA A 88 2.99 3.48 27.20
C ALA A 88 3.71 2.27 26.57
N CYS A 89 4.82 2.49 25.85
CA CYS A 89 5.54 1.41 25.17
C CYS A 89 6.20 0.44 26.16
N ILE A 90 5.79 -0.83 26.13
CA ILE A 90 6.34 -1.90 26.98
C ILE A 90 7.43 -2.75 26.30
N GLY A 91 7.82 -2.40 25.06
CA GLY A 91 8.83 -3.16 24.31
C GLY A 91 8.38 -4.55 23.82
N CYS A 92 7.09 -4.75 23.50
CA CYS A 92 6.55 -6.05 23.07
C CYS A 92 6.94 -6.49 21.64
N ALA A 93 7.38 -5.55 20.79
CA ALA A 93 7.75 -5.75 19.38
C ALA A 93 6.61 -6.19 18.42
N LEU A 94 5.35 -6.17 18.85
CA LEU A 94 4.20 -6.46 17.97
C LEU A 94 4.09 -5.45 16.82
N CYS A 95 4.39 -4.18 17.09
CA CYS A 95 4.39 -3.12 16.08
C CYS A 95 5.45 -3.38 15.00
N ILE A 96 6.66 -3.82 15.37
CA ILE A 96 7.72 -4.20 14.42
C ILE A 96 7.23 -5.34 13.53
N ALA A 97 6.67 -6.40 14.13
CA ALA A 97 6.19 -7.56 13.37
C ALA A 97 5.04 -7.21 12.41
N ALA A 98 4.23 -6.20 12.74
CA ALA A 98 3.13 -5.75 11.91
C ALA A 98 3.55 -4.79 10.79
N CYS A 99 4.70 -4.12 10.90
CA CYS A 99 5.13 -3.10 9.95
C CYS A 99 5.62 -3.75 8.63
N PRO A 100 4.97 -3.50 7.48
CA PRO A 100 5.32 -4.16 6.23
C PRO A 100 6.52 -3.53 5.50
N VAL A 101 7.02 -2.40 5.99
CA VAL A 101 8.05 -1.57 5.34
C VAL A 101 9.22 -1.25 6.27
N ASP A 102 9.30 -1.93 7.42
CA ASP A 102 10.36 -1.75 8.41
C ASP A 102 10.55 -0.29 8.85
N ALA A 103 9.45 0.43 9.05
CA ALA A 103 9.45 1.83 9.51
C ALA A 103 9.60 1.97 11.03
N ILE A 104 9.69 0.86 11.79
CA ILE A 104 9.75 0.90 13.25
C ILE A 104 11.10 0.37 13.72
N VAL A 105 11.78 1.14 14.58
CA VAL A 105 13.09 0.82 15.13
C VAL A 105 12.98 0.57 16.63
N GLY A 106 13.70 -0.45 17.10
CA GLY A 106 13.89 -0.79 18.51
C GLY A 106 14.18 -2.29 18.66
N ALA A 107 14.04 -2.82 19.88
CA ALA A 107 14.23 -4.24 20.16
C ALA A 107 13.30 -4.69 21.28
N ALA A 108 13.16 -6.02 21.43
CA ALA A 108 12.38 -6.59 22.51
C ALA A 108 12.81 -6.05 23.89
N LYS A 109 11.84 -5.65 24.70
CA LYS A 109 12.00 -5.04 26.03
C LYS A 109 12.66 -3.65 26.03
N LEU A 110 12.85 -3.04 24.86
CA LEU A 110 13.28 -1.65 24.70
C LEU A 110 12.17 -0.82 24.06
N MET A 111 12.24 0.50 24.24
CA MET A 111 11.32 1.45 23.62
C MET A 111 11.49 1.41 22.09
N HIS A 112 10.37 1.53 21.39
CA HIS A 112 10.31 1.58 19.93
C HIS A 112 10.01 3.00 19.45
N THR A 113 10.37 3.31 18.21
CA THR A 113 10.02 4.57 17.55
C THR A 113 9.68 4.35 16.07
N VAL A 114 8.83 5.22 15.51
CA VAL A 114 8.47 5.20 14.08
C VAL A 114 9.34 6.20 13.34
N LEU A 115 9.99 5.74 12.26
CA LEU A 115 10.64 6.59 11.27
C LEU A 115 9.57 7.16 10.34
N ALA A 116 9.16 8.40 10.59
CA ALA A 116 8.05 9.05 9.90
C ALA A 116 8.24 9.07 8.37
N GLU A 117 9.48 9.22 7.91
CA GLU A 117 9.86 9.24 6.49
C GLU A 117 9.71 7.88 5.78
N ARG A 118 9.60 6.78 6.53
CA ARG A 118 9.38 5.42 6.00
C ARG A 118 7.96 4.90 6.20
N CYS A 119 7.20 5.52 7.11
CA CYS A 119 5.84 5.10 7.38
C CYS A 119 4.93 5.43 6.18
N THR A 120 4.27 4.41 5.63
CA THR A 120 3.36 4.56 4.48
C THR A 120 1.90 4.78 4.87
N GLY A 121 1.59 4.87 6.17
CA GLY A 121 0.22 4.96 6.67
C GLY A 121 -0.64 3.74 6.32
N CYS A 122 -0.06 2.53 6.43
CA CYS A 122 -0.72 1.27 6.09
C CYS A 122 -1.79 0.82 7.10
N GLU A 123 -1.79 1.40 8.31
CA GLU A 123 -2.70 1.09 9.42
C GLU A 123 -2.67 -0.39 9.88
N LEU A 124 -1.53 -1.07 9.73
CA LEU A 124 -1.37 -2.46 10.19
C LEU A 124 -0.85 -2.60 11.62
N CYS A 125 -0.25 -1.54 12.20
CA CYS A 125 0.35 -1.55 13.54
C CYS A 125 -0.41 -0.65 14.52
#